data_AF-A0A4Y8LS93-F1
#
_entry.id   AF-A0A4Y8LS93-F1
#
_cell.length_a   1.000
_cell.length_b   1.000
_cell.length_c   1.000
_cell.angle_alpha   90.00
_cell.angle_beta   90.00
_cell.angle_gamma   90.00
#
_symmetry.space_group_name_H-M   'P 1'
#
loop_
_entity.id
_entity.type
_entity.pdbx_description
1 polymer ?
#
loop_
_entity_poly.entity_id
_entity_poly.type
_entity_poly.pdbx_seq_one_letter_code
_entity_poly.pdbx_strand_id
1 'polypeptide(L)'
;MRGGAICSIRFPLLFALAERGSAISPKVPLVVAIAERGSAISPKVPPTVALAERGSAISPKVPPAVAIVERGSAISPKVPPTVALAERGSAIWPKVPPVVAIAERGSVISPKVPPAVAIAECGGFLLG
;
A
#
# COMPACT_ATOMS: atom_id res chain seq x y z
N MET A 1 6.67 -25.63 3.71
CA MET A 1 6.34 -24.58 4.69
C MET A 1 5.12 -23.82 4.19
N ARG A 2 3.94 -24.08 4.78
CA ARG A 2 2.67 -23.46 4.38
C ARG A 2 2.66 -22.02 4.92
N GLY A 3 2.54 -21.03 4.04
CA GLY A 3 2.29 -19.64 4.46
C GLY A 3 0.94 -19.57 5.17
N GLY A 4 0.91 -18.96 6.35
CA GLY A 4 -0.32 -18.73 7.10
C GLY A 4 -0.73 -17.27 6.98
N ALA A 5 -2.00 -16.98 6.74
CA ALA A 5 -2.53 -15.66 7.09
C ALA A 5 -2.84 -15.65 8.58
N ILE A 6 -2.17 -14.80 9.34
CA ILE A 6 -2.60 -14.44 10.69
C ILE A 6 -3.45 -13.17 10.59
N CYS A 7 -4.76 -13.35 10.39
CA CYS A 7 -5.72 -12.31 10.77
C CYS A 7 -5.83 -12.32 12.30
N SER A 8 -4.78 -11.85 12.98
CA SER A 8 -4.72 -11.83 14.44
C SER A 8 -5.55 -10.65 14.95
N ILE A 9 -6.86 -10.86 15.08
CA ILE A 9 -7.79 -9.91 15.68
C ILE A 9 -7.63 -10.01 17.20
N ARG A 10 -6.51 -9.50 17.74
CA ARG A 10 -6.29 -9.38 19.18
C ARG A 10 -6.90 -8.07 19.65
N PHE A 11 -8.04 -8.13 20.33
CA PHE A 11 -8.56 -7.01 21.14
C PHE A 11 -7.43 -6.51 22.07
N PRO A 12 -6.99 -5.23 22.04
CA PRO A 12 -7.56 -4.03 21.43
C PRO A 12 -6.65 -3.37 20.35
N LEU A 13 -6.08 -4.13 19.42
CA LEU A 13 -5.27 -3.58 18.32
C LEU A 13 -5.74 -4.12 16.96
N LEU A 14 -6.42 -3.27 16.20
CA LEU A 14 -6.97 -3.53 14.87
C LEU A 14 -5.85 -3.52 13.82
N PHE A 15 -5.09 -4.62 13.69
CA PHE A 15 -4.16 -4.80 12.58
C PHE A 15 -4.41 -6.11 11.83
N ALA A 16 -4.09 -6.14 10.55
CA ALA A 16 -4.18 -7.33 9.72
C ALA A 16 -2.81 -7.61 9.10
N LEU A 17 -2.36 -8.87 9.20
CA LEU A 17 -1.09 -9.31 8.65
C LEU A 17 -1.35 -10.49 7.70
N ALA A 18 -0.87 -10.37 6.46
CA ALA A 18 -0.91 -11.43 5.47
C ALA A 18 0.52 -11.87 5.14
N GLU A 19 0.90 -13.08 5.56
CA GLU A 19 2.20 -13.63 5.21
C GLU A 19 2.15 -14.49 3.95
N ARG A 20 3.22 -14.37 3.16
CA ARG A 20 3.65 -15.22 2.05
C ARG A 20 2.55 -15.97 1.29
N GLY A 21 2.08 -15.37 0.19
CA GLY A 21 1.11 -16.00 -0.71
C GLY A 21 -0.32 -16.03 -0.15
N SER A 22 -0.59 -15.26 0.89
CA SER A 22 -1.88 -15.27 1.55
C SER A 22 -2.75 -14.09 1.14
N ALA A 23 -4.05 -14.30 1.11
CA ALA A 23 -5.03 -13.28 0.77
C ALA A 23 -6.03 -13.13 1.91
N ILE A 24 -6.16 -11.91 2.44
CA ILE A 24 -7.13 -11.61 3.50
C ILE A 24 -8.06 -10.47 3.11
N SER A 25 -9.30 -10.60 3.55
CA SER A 25 -10.34 -9.58 3.32
C SER A 25 -11.10 -9.30 4.62
N PRO A 26 -10.48 -8.56 5.55
CA PRO A 26 -11.10 -8.27 6.82
C PRO A 26 -12.34 -7.39 6.63
N LYS A 27 -13.40 -7.75 7.36
CA LYS A 27 -14.68 -7.04 7.40
C LYS A 27 -14.71 -5.94 8.46
N VAL A 28 -13.80 -6.01 9.44
CA VAL A 28 -13.65 -5.01 10.50
C VAL A 28 -12.77 -3.85 10.03
N PRO A 29 -12.97 -2.63 10.58
CA PRO A 29 -12.00 -1.57 10.43
C PRO A 29 -10.62 -2.05 10.85
N LEU A 30 -9.59 -1.56 10.17
CA LEU A 30 -8.20 -1.77 10.55
C LEU A 30 -7.60 -0.41 10.87
N VAL A 31 -6.63 -0.38 11.77
CA VAL A 31 -5.72 0.75 11.92
C VAL A 31 -4.52 0.52 10.99
N VAL A 32 -4.00 -0.71 10.94
CA VAL A 32 -2.82 -1.07 10.15
C VAL A 32 -3.06 -2.34 9.33
N ALA A 33 -2.66 -2.33 8.06
CA ALA A 33 -2.62 -3.52 7.21
C ALA A 33 -1.20 -3.77 6.70
N ILE A 34 -0.70 -5.00 6.85
CA ILE A 34 0.67 -5.40 6.51
C ILE A 34 0.62 -6.63 5.61
N ALA A 35 1.05 -6.49 4.36
CA ALA A 35 1.10 -7.57 3.38
C ALA A 35 2.55 -7.94 3.08
N GLU A 36 2.93 -9.19 3.37
CA GLU A 36 4.29 -9.69 3.17
C GLU A 36 4.39 -10.69 2.02
N ARG A 37 5.42 -10.52 1.19
CA ARG A 37 5.88 -11.43 0.14
C ARG A 37 4.80 -12.15 -0.69
N GLY A 38 4.28 -11.50 -1.72
CA GLY A 38 3.31 -12.12 -2.64
C GLY A 38 1.92 -12.30 -2.02
N SER A 39 1.61 -11.53 -0.98
CA SER A 39 0.32 -11.54 -0.30
C SER A 39 -0.59 -10.42 -0.77
N ALA A 40 -1.89 -10.56 -0.50
CA ALA A 40 -2.90 -9.60 -0.88
C ALA A 40 -3.82 -9.24 0.29
N ILE A 41 -4.06 -7.95 0.52
CA ILE A 41 -5.04 -7.48 1.52
C ILE A 41 -6.09 -6.62 0.82
N SER A 42 -7.35 -7.02 0.92
CA SER A 42 -8.48 -6.23 0.43
C SER A 42 -9.51 -6.03 1.54
N PRO A 43 -9.27 -5.05 2.43
CA PRO A 43 -10.18 -4.79 3.54
C PRO A 43 -11.41 -4.01 3.05
N LYS A 44 -12.58 -4.31 3.64
CA LYS A 44 -13.83 -3.60 3.33
C LYS A 44 -13.76 -2.13 3.76
N VAL A 45 -13.13 -1.89 4.90
CA VAL A 45 -12.88 -0.57 5.49
C VAL A 45 -11.38 -0.28 5.37
N PRO A 46 -10.98 0.92 4.91
CA PRO A 46 -9.57 1.25 4.75
C PRO A 46 -8.83 1.21 6.10
N PRO A 47 -7.59 0.72 6.13
CA PRO A 47 -6.72 0.95 7.27
C PRO A 47 -6.27 2.42 7.30
N THR A 48 -5.87 2.94 8.45
CA THR A 48 -5.16 4.22 8.50
C THR A 48 -3.81 4.13 7.79
N VAL A 49 -3.11 3.01 7.99
CA VAL A 49 -1.77 2.76 7.43
C VAL A 49 -1.76 1.43 6.67
N ALA A 50 -1.25 1.43 5.44
CA ALA A 50 -1.03 0.23 4.63
C ALA A 50 0.45 0.04 4.30
N LEU A 51 0.97 -1.17 4.55
CA LEU A 51 2.36 -1.56 4.36
C LEU A 51 2.42 -2.78 3.43
N ALA A 52 3.04 -2.63 2.27
CA ALA A 52 3.24 -3.72 1.32
C ALA A 52 4.74 -4.04 1.16
N GLU A 53 5.09 -5.29 1.46
CA GLU A 53 6.45 -5.81 1.34
C GLU A 53 6.56 -6.86 0.23
N ARG A 54 7.66 -6.79 -0.52
CA ARG A 54 8.13 -7.73 -1.56
C ARG A 54 7.05 -8.34 -2.46
N GLY A 55 6.52 -7.56 -3.40
CA GLY A 55 5.60 -8.08 -4.43
C GLY A 55 4.20 -8.41 -3.89
N SER A 56 3.80 -7.73 -2.80
CA SER A 56 2.48 -7.81 -2.21
C SER A 56 1.60 -6.64 -2.63
N ALA A 57 0.28 -6.86 -2.65
CA ALA A 57 -0.69 -5.86 -3.05
C ALA A 57 -1.68 -5.54 -1.92
N ILE A 58 -2.01 -4.27 -1.75
CA ILE A 58 -3.09 -3.83 -0.86
C ILE A 58 -4.09 -3.03 -1.68
N SER A 59 -5.31 -3.53 -1.78
CA SER A 59 -6.37 -2.96 -2.64
C SER A 59 -7.64 -2.73 -1.83
N PRO A 60 -7.67 -1.66 -1.00
CA PRO A 60 -8.85 -1.28 -0.25
C PRO A 60 -9.82 -0.48 -1.14
N LYS A 61 -11.12 -0.56 -0.83
CA LYS A 61 -12.16 0.20 -1.55
C LYS A 61 -11.94 1.72 -1.46
N VAL A 62 -11.44 2.15 -0.30
CA VAL A 62 -11.10 3.54 0.06
C VAL A 62 -9.60 3.58 0.36
N PRO A 63 -8.88 4.67 0.07
CA PRO A 63 -7.47 4.80 0.41
C PRO A 63 -7.21 4.78 1.91
N PRO A 64 -6.04 4.27 2.32
CA PRO A 64 -5.48 4.60 3.62
C PRO A 64 -5.01 6.06 3.66
N ALA A 65 -4.79 6.61 4.85
CA ALA A 65 -4.15 7.92 4.98
C ALA A 65 -2.69 7.86 4.53
N VAL A 66 -2.00 6.77 4.89
CA VAL A 66 -0.59 6.53 4.58
C VAL A 66 -0.43 5.18 3.92
N ALA A 67 0.31 5.14 2.81
CA ALA A 67 0.65 3.93 2.10
C ALA A 67 2.16 3.82 1.91
N ILE A 68 2.71 2.65 2.20
CA ILE A 68 4.16 2.40 2.21
C ILE A 68 4.45 1.12 1.45
N VAL A 69 5.36 1.20 0.48
CA VAL A 69 5.81 0.09 -0.36
C VAL A 69 7.32 -0.03 -0.25
N GLU A 70 7.80 -1.12 0.35
CA GLU A 70 9.24 -1.32 0.52
C GLU A 70 9.88 -1.91 -0.75
N ARG A 71 9.44 -3.10 -1.18
CA ARG A 71 9.94 -3.79 -2.38
C ARG A 71 8.78 -4.34 -3.21
N GLY A 72 8.76 -4.10 -4.53
CA GLY A 72 7.73 -4.62 -5.45
C GLY A 72 6.58 -3.64 -5.73
N SER A 73 5.38 -4.15 -6.07
CA SER A 73 4.22 -3.37 -6.56
C SER A 73 2.93 -3.90 -5.92
N ALA A 74 1.81 -3.19 -5.77
CA ALA A 74 1.49 -1.77 -5.64
C ALA A 74 0.25 -1.70 -4.73
N ILE A 75 0.11 -0.62 -3.97
CA ILE A 75 -1.11 -0.31 -3.21
C ILE A 75 -2.04 0.42 -4.18
N SER A 76 -3.21 -0.15 -4.51
CA SER A 76 -4.10 0.39 -5.57
C SER A 76 -5.55 0.60 -5.09
N PRO A 77 -5.78 1.55 -4.18
CA PRO A 77 -7.11 2.02 -3.84
C PRO A 77 -7.71 2.83 -4.98
N LYS A 78 -9.05 2.92 -5.00
CA LYS A 78 -9.79 3.67 -6.03
C LYS A 78 -9.55 5.20 -5.98
N VAL A 79 -9.08 5.70 -4.85
CA VAL A 79 -8.67 7.10 -4.61
C VAL A 79 -7.26 7.03 -4.00
N PRO A 80 -6.34 7.98 -4.27
CA PRO A 80 -5.00 7.95 -3.69
C PRO A 80 -5.00 8.24 -2.18
N PRO A 81 -3.99 7.76 -1.44
CA PRO A 81 -3.74 8.14 -0.06
C PRO A 81 -3.24 9.59 0.02
N THR A 82 -3.25 10.16 1.22
CA THR A 82 -2.62 11.47 1.44
C THR A 82 -1.11 11.39 1.26
N VAL A 83 -0.49 10.33 1.80
CA VAL A 83 0.96 10.11 1.75
C VAL A 83 1.26 8.75 1.13
N ALA A 84 2.14 8.73 0.14
CA ALA A 84 2.67 7.52 -0.48
C ALA A 84 4.19 7.47 -0.37
N LEU A 85 4.73 6.37 0.18
CA LEU A 85 6.16 6.11 0.26
C LEU A 85 6.50 4.86 -0.55
N ALA A 86 7.52 4.94 -1.40
CA ALA A 86 8.06 3.83 -2.18
C ALA A 86 9.58 3.79 -2.03
N GLU A 87 10.11 2.80 -1.32
CA GLU A 87 11.56 2.69 -1.11
C GLU A 87 12.24 2.08 -2.34
N ARG A 88 11.90 0.85 -2.70
CA ARG A 88 12.52 0.12 -3.83
C ARG A 88 11.48 -0.56 -4.73
N GLY A 89 10.25 -0.08 -4.66
CA GLY A 89 9.09 -0.62 -5.36
C GLY A 89 8.46 0.37 -6.35
N SER A 90 7.45 -0.09 -7.08
CA SER A 90 6.61 0.76 -7.92
C SER A 90 5.21 0.87 -7.35
N ALA A 91 4.75 2.10 -7.10
CA ALA A 91 3.37 2.35 -6.70
C ALA A 91 2.58 2.89 -7.91
N ILE A 92 1.47 2.22 -8.25
CA ILE A 92 0.56 2.62 -9.33
C ILE A 92 -0.74 3.13 -8.70
N TRP A 93 -0.97 4.44 -8.80
CA TRP A 93 -2.16 5.08 -8.24
C TRP A 93 -3.16 5.42 -9.35
N PRO A 94 -4.44 5.04 -9.22
CA PRO A 94 -5.43 5.35 -10.24
C PRO A 94 -5.92 6.81 -10.13
N LYS A 95 -6.07 7.43 -11.30
CA LYS A 95 -6.78 8.68 -11.61
C LYS A 95 -6.35 9.99 -10.92
N VAL A 96 -5.78 9.98 -9.72
CA VAL A 96 -5.29 11.19 -9.01
C VAL A 96 -4.00 10.86 -8.26
N PRO A 97 -2.99 11.75 -8.22
CA PRO A 97 -1.80 11.58 -7.38
C PRO A 97 -2.12 11.76 -5.88
N PRO A 98 -1.33 11.19 -4.96
CA PRO A 98 -1.37 11.54 -3.55
C PRO A 98 -0.92 13.00 -3.32
N VAL A 99 -1.12 13.54 -2.11
CA VAL A 99 -0.65 14.90 -1.78
C VAL A 99 0.88 14.92 -1.67
N VAL A 100 1.42 13.94 -0.95
CA VAL A 100 2.85 13.75 -0.75
C VAL A 100 3.25 12.40 -1.30
N ALA A 101 4.27 12.38 -2.15
CA ALA A 101 4.85 11.14 -2.64
C ALA A 101 6.37 11.18 -2.51
N ILE A 102 6.92 10.10 -1.95
CA ILE A 102 8.36 9.94 -1.75
C ILE A 102 8.80 8.64 -2.39
N ALA A 103 9.82 8.70 -3.24
CA ALA A 103 10.38 7.56 -3.96
C ALA A 103 11.90 7.52 -3.79
N GLU A 104 12.43 6.61 -2.97
CA GLU A 104 13.89 6.57 -2.76
C GLU A 104 14.59 5.99 -4.00
N ARG A 105 14.43 4.69 -4.26
CA ARG A 105 14.90 3.96 -5.46
C ARG A 105 13.76 3.39 -6.31
N GLY A 106 12.52 3.71 -5.95
CA GLY A 106 11.30 3.21 -6.60
C GLY A 106 10.84 4.05 -7.79
N SER A 107 9.66 3.75 -8.33
CA SER A 107 8.99 4.64 -9.27
C SER A 107 7.53 4.82 -8.87
N VAL A 108 7.07 6.07 -8.83
CA VAL A 108 5.67 6.35 -8.57
C VAL A 108 5.03 6.71 -9.91
N ILE A 109 4.11 5.86 -10.36
CA ILE A 109 3.35 6.10 -11.58
C ILE A 109 2.06 6.79 -11.16
N SER A 110 2.00 8.08 -11.42
CA SER A 110 0.81 8.91 -11.17
C SER A 110 0.20 9.35 -12.51
N PRO A 111 -1.13 9.52 -12.59
CA PRO A 111 -1.80 9.92 -13.83
C PRO A 111 -1.66 11.42 -14.03
N LYS A 112 -1.25 11.88 -15.23
CA LYS A 112 -1.26 13.26 -15.82
C LYS A 112 -0.84 14.49 -14.98
N VAL A 113 -0.96 14.47 -13.66
CA VAL A 113 -0.72 15.55 -12.70
C VAL A 113 0.24 15.04 -11.64
N PRO A 114 1.31 15.79 -11.31
CA PRO A 114 2.21 15.45 -10.22
C PRO A 114 1.57 15.71 -8.85
N PRO A 115 2.02 15.00 -7.79
CA PRO A 115 1.63 15.32 -6.41
C PRO A 115 2.10 16.73 -6.01
N ALA A 116 1.49 17.30 -4.97
CA ALA A 116 1.85 18.63 -4.48
C ALA A 116 3.30 18.67 -3.95
N VAL A 117 3.74 17.58 -3.33
CA VAL A 117 5.12 17.38 -2.89
C VAL A 117 5.62 16.05 -3.44
N ALA A 118 6.68 16.11 -4.24
CA ALA A 118 7.35 14.94 -4.81
C ALA A 118 8.83 14.95 -4.40
N ILE A 119 9.29 13.89 -3.74
CA ILE A 119 10.70 13.72 -3.40
C ILE A 119 11.18 12.41 -4.04
N ALA A 120 12.25 12.47 -4.83
CA ALA A 120 12.86 11.28 -5.40
C ALA A 120 14.38 11.33 -5.31
N GLU A 121 14.99 10.30 -4.69
CA GLU A 121 16.45 10.28 -4.43
C GLU A 121 17.24 9.54 -5.52
N CYS A 122 16.62 8.55 -6.16
CA CYS A 122 17.11 7.76 -7.30
C CYS A 122 15.96 7.20 -8.16
N GLY A 123 14.71 7.50 -7.78
CA GLY A 123 13.49 7.07 -8.43
C GLY A 123 12.92 8.09 -9.43
N GLY A 124 12.02 7.65 -10.30
CA GLY A 124 11.30 8.52 -11.22
C GLY A 124 9.83 8.69 -10.83
N PHE A 125 9.30 9.91 -10.95
CA PHE A 125 7.86 10.12 -11.09
C PHE A 125 7.50 10.00 -12.56
N LEU A 126 6.85 8.90 -12.92
CA LEU A 126 6.36 8.70 -14.28
C LEU A 126 4.91 9.18 -14.34
N LEU A 127 4.68 10.22 -15.14
CA LEU A 127 3.34 10.67 -15.47
C LEU A 127 2.78 9.76 -16.57
N GLY A 128 1.72 9.02 -16.24
CA GLY A 128 0.94 8.22 -17.19
C GLY A 128 -0.09 9.04 -17.95
#